data_AF-A0A4R8ZUG7-F1
#
_entry.id   AF-A0A4R8ZUG7-F1
#
_cell.length_a   1.000
_cell.length_b   1.000
_cell.length_c   1.000
_cell.angle_alpha   90.00
_cell.angle_beta   90.00
_cell.angle_gamma   90.00
#
_symmetry.space_group_name_H-M   'P 1'
#
loop_
_entity.id
_entity.type
_entity.pdbx_description
1 polymer ?
#
loop_
_entity_poly.entity_id
_entity_poly.type
_entity_poly.pdbx_seq_one_letter_code
_entity_poly.pdbx_strand_id
1 'polypeptide(L)'
;MKKPRRLPETSLAPGKRLERVHLHGVHDTSVHLCLPAMRGAELTKLGWSQPHQYEDYGIEFMIYGPRTEEELELVLSIIIESLSFARHASIPRH
;
A
#
# COMPACT_ATOMS: atom_id res chain seq x y z
N MET A 1 13.19 -0.45 31.80
CA MET A 1 12.51 0.52 30.91
C MET A 1 11.96 -0.23 29.70
N LYS A 2 10.63 -0.22 29.47
CA LYS A 2 9.99 -0.91 28.34
C LYS A 2 10.17 -0.07 27.06
N LYS A 3 10.71 -0.65 25.99
CA LYS A 3 10.77 -0.02 24.65
C LYS A 3 9.35 0.34 24.21
N PRO A 4 9.11 1.52 23.59
CA PRO A 4 7.77 1.90 23.16
C PRO A 4 7.29 0.89 22.11
N ARG A 5 6.05 0.41 22.28
CA ARG A 5 5.35 -0.39 21.27
C ARG A 5 5.25 0.46 20.02
N ARG A 6 5.94 0.03 18.98
CA ARG A 6 5.97 0.60 17.64
C ARG A 6 4.53 0.65 17.12
N LEU A 7 4.03 1.87 16.91
CA LEU A 7 2.68 2.16 16.45
C LEU A 7 2.47 1.58 15.03
N PRO A 8 1.24 1.33 14.57
CA PRO A 8 0.96 0.79 13.24
C PRO A 8 1.66 1.51 12.09
N GLU A 9 1.97 2.80 12.27
CA GLU A 9 2.79 3.57 11.36
C GLU A 9 4.29 3.20 11.32
N THR A 10 4.72 2.12 11.98
CA THR A 10 6.10 1.65 11.98
C THR A 10 6.22 0.23 11.40
N SER A 11 6.74 0.21 10.16
CA SER A 11 7.26 -0.92 9.38
C SER A 11 7.31 -2.29 10.08
N LEU A 12 6.74 -3.30 9.43
CA LEU A 12 6.82 -4.71 9.82
C LEU A 12 8.22 -5.32 9.60
N ALA A 13 9.17 -4.58 9.01
CA ALA A 13 10.58 -4.97 8.87
C ALA A 13 11.46 -4.25 9.91
N PRO A 14 11.99 -4.95 10.94
CA PRO A 14 12.82 -4.33 11.97
C PRO A 14 14.10 -3.71 11.36
N GLY A 15 14.23 -2.38 11.47
CA GLY A 15 15.46 -1.67 11.09
C GLY A 15 15.45 -1.03 9.69
N LYS A 16 14.35 -1.13 8.92
CA LYS A 16 14.22 -0.45 7.63
C LYS A 16 13.37 0.82 7.73
N ARG A 17 13.66 1.81 6.87
CA ARG A 17 12.81 3.01 6.70
C ARG A 17 11.48 2.58 6.06
N LEU A 18 10.39 3.24 6.46
CA LEU A 18 9.05 3.08 5.87
C LEU A 18 9.04 3.54 4.42
N GLU A 19 8.32 2.83 3.55
CA GLU A 19 7.77 3.42 2.33
C GLU A 19 6.29 3.07 2.22
N ARG A 20 5.44 3.93 2.82
CA ARG A 20 3.97 3.77 2.91
C ARG A 20 3.31 3.71 1.53
N VAL A 21 3.89 4.47 0.60
CA VAL A 21 3.58 4.48 -0.82
C VAL A 21 4.89 4.81 -1.51
N HIS A 22 5.29 4.06 -2.54
CA HIS A 22 6.45 4.40 -3.35
C HIS A 22 6.28 3.98 -4.80
N LEU A 23 6.95 4.70 -5.69
CA LEU A 23 7.05 4.33 -7.10
C LEU A 23 7.99 3.13 -7.21
N HIS A 24 7.50 2.04 -7.79
CA HIS A 24 8.23 0.79 -7.98
C HIS A 24 9.13 0.85 -9.23
N GLY A 25 8.82 1.72 -10.20
CA GLY A 25 9.67 2.00 -11.35
C GLY A 25 9.43 3.37 -11.97
N VAL A 26 10.49 4.01 -12.46
CA VAL A 26 10.39 5.31 -13.18
C VAL A 26 9.87 5.16 -14.60
N HIS A 27 9.83 3.93 -15.13
CA HIS A 27 9.46 3.64 -16.52
C HIS A 27 8.02 3.18 -16.68
N ASP A 28 7.48 2.46 -15.69
CA ASP A 28 6.11 1.97 -15.68
C ASP A 28 5.22 2.73 -14.68
N THR A 29 5.83 3.64 -13.90
CA THR A 29 5.20 4.51 -12.89
C THR A 29 4.27 3.77 -11.92
N SER A 30 4.49 2.47 -11.76
CA SER A 30 3.71 1.63 -10.87
C SER A 30 3.96 2.03 -9.42
N VAL A 31 2.93 1.89 -8.58
CA VAL A 31 2.95 2.38 -7.21
C VAL A 31 2.69 1.23 -6.26
N HIS A 32 3.64 0.98 -5.36
CA HIS A 32 3.44 0.09 -4.22
C HIS A 32 2.74 0.82 -3.09
N LEU A 33 1.71 0.22 -2.49
CA LEU A 33 0.95 0.80 -1.39
C LEU A 33 0.19 -0.25 -0.55
N CYS A 34 -0.36 0.16 0.60
CA CYS A 34 -1.16 -0.70 1.47
C CYS A 34 -2.67 -0.40 1.37
N LEU A 35 -3.52 -1.43 1.27
CA LEU A 35 -4.99 -1.30 1.27
C LEU A 35 -5.65 -2.37 2.13
N PRO A 36 -6.93 -2.19 2.54
CA PRO A 36 -7.72 -3.31 3.05
C PRO A 36 -7.72 -4.47 2.05
N ALA A 37 -7.51 -5.70 2.52
CA ALA A 37 -7.37 -6.87 1.65
C ALA A 37 -8.51 -7.04 0.64
N MET A 38 -9.76 -6.81 1.08
CA MET A 38 -10.94 -6.86 0.22
C MET A 38 -10.90 -5.81 -0.89
N ARG A 39 -10.40 -4.61 -0.59
CA ARG A 39 -10.29 -3.51 -1.56
C ARG A 39 -9.21 -3.78 -2.58
N GLY A 40 -8.02 -4.22 -2.14
CA GLY A 40 -6.95 -4.58 -3.07
C GLY A 40 -7.31 -5.79 -3.96
N ALA A 41 -8.05 -6.76 -3.43
CA ALA A 41 -8.58 -7.87 -4.22
C ALA A 41 -9.62 -7.41 -5.27
N GLU A 42 -10.45 -6.42 -4.95
CA GLU A 42 -11.38 -5.80 -5.89
C GLU A 42 -10.63 -5.08 -7.03
N LEU A 43 -9.66 -4.23 -6.70
CA LEU A 43 -8.83 -3.54 -7.69
C LEU A 43 -8.07 -4.53 -8.59
N THR A 44 -7.61 -5.65 -8.02
CA THR A 44 -6.96 -6.73 -8.77
C THR A 44 -7.92 -7.36 -9.78
N LYS A 45 -9.16 -7.64 -9.38
CA LYS A 45 -10.20 -8.17 -10.29
C LYS A 45 -10.56 -7.19 -11.40
N LEU A 46 -10.51 -5.89 -11.13
CA LEU A 46 -10.76 -4.83 -12.10
C LEU A 46 -9.55 -4.56 -13.01
N GLY A 47 -8.41 -5.23 -12.79
CA GLY A 47 -7.20 -5.09 -13.61
C GLY A 47 -6.33 -3.89 -13.26
N TRP A 48 -6.52 -3.26 -12.10
CA TRP A 48 -5.78 -2.08 -11.66
C TRP A 48 -4.56 -2.40 -10.80
N SER A 49 -4.52 -3.59 -10.21
CA SER A 49 -3.46 -3.96 -9.29
C SER A 49 -3.10 -5.43 -9.37
N GLN A 50 -2.00 -5.78 -8.71
CA GLN A 50 -1.70 -7.16 -8.34
C GLN A 50 -1.18 -7.22 -6.89
N PRO A 51 -1.39 -8.34 -6.18
CA PRO A 51 -0.75 -8.57 -4.89
C PRO A 51 0.77 -8.47 -5.02
N HIS A 52 1.43 -7.85 -4.04
CA HIS A 52 2.88 -7.77 -4.05
C HIS A 52 3.48 -9.16 -3.78
N GLN A 53 4.52 -9.55 -4.54
CA GLN A 53 5.09 -10.92 -4.53
C GLN A 53 5.60 -11.41 -3.16
N TYR A 54 5.77 -10.50 -2.21
CA TYR A 54 6.24 -10.78 -0.85
C TYR A 54 5.31 -10.21 0.22
N GLU A 55 4.02 -10.05 -0.08
CA GLU A 55 3.09 -9.47 0.90
C GLU A 55 2.95 -10.33 2.15
N ASP A 56 2.99 -9.66 3.31
CA ASP A 56 2.61 -10.24 4.59
C ASP A 56 1.20 -9.73 4.92
N TYR A 57 0.28 -10.62 5.31
CA TYR A 57 -1.10 -10.30 5.73
C TYR A 57 -2.13 -9.87 4.66
N GLY A 58 -1.82 -9.90 3.36
CA GLY A 58 -2.82 -9.69 2.31
C GLY A 58 -3.20 -8.23 2.04
N ILE A 59 -2.32 -7.28 2.42
CA ILE A 59 -2.61 -5.84 2.39
C ILE A 59 -1.68 -5.04 1.48
N GLU A 60 -0.69 -5.67 0.83
CA GLU A 60 0.32 -4.96 0.03
C GLU A 60 0.09 -5.20 -1.46
N PHE A 61 -0.09 -4.11 -2.20
CA PHE A 61 -0.48 -4.16 -3.61
C PHE A 61 0.40 -3.26 -4.45
N MET A 62 0.63 -3.67 -5.69
CA MET A 62 1.18 -2.82 -6.73
C MET A 62 0.05 -2.35 -7.64
N ILE A 63 -0.14 -1.03 -7.71
CA ILE A 63 -1.04 -0.36 -8.66
C ILE A 63 -0.27 -0.08 -9.95
N TYR A 64 -0.88 -0.37 -11.10
CA TYR A 64 -0.27 -0.06 -12.40
C TYR A 64 -0.20 1.45 -12.65
N GLY A 65 0.86 1.89 -13.34
CA GLY A 65 1.03 3.30 -13.64
C GLY A 65 -0.05 3.85 -14.58
N PRO A 66 -0.47 5.11 -14.40
CA PRO A 66 -1.49 5.73 -15.22
C PRO A 66 -0.98 6.06 -16.63
N ARG A 67 -1.85 5.94 -17.62
CA ARG A 67 -1.57 6.26 -19.04
C ARG A 67 -2.24 7.56 -19.49
N THR A 68 -3.25 8.01 -18.76
CA THR A 68 -4.01 9.25 -19.03
C THR A 68 -4.17 10.06 -17.75
N GLU A 69 -4.62 11.30 -17.89
CA GLU A 69 -4.90 12.19 -16.75
C GLU A 69 -6.03 11.63 -15.89
N GLU A 70 -7.05 11.02 -16.50
CA GLU A 70 -8.16 10.39 -15.78
C GLU A 70 -7.69 9.19 -14.95
N GLU A 71 -6.77 8.39 -15.49
CA GLU A 71 -6.14 7.30 -14.74
C GLU A 71 -5.25 7.84 -13.61
N LEU A 72 -4.56 8.95 -13.83
CA LEU A 72 -3.73 9.60 -12.82
C LEU A 72 -4.58 10.04 -11.61
N GLU A 73 -5.71 10.72 -11.86
CA GLU A 73 -6.64 11.10 -10.80
C GLU A 73 -7.16 9.90 -10.01
N LEU A 74 -7.45 8.78 -10.70
CA LEU A 74 -7.85 7.55 -10.04
C LEU A 74 -6.71 6.98 -9.17
N VAL A 75 -5.49 6.90 -9.69
CA VAL A 75 -4.32 6.42 -8.93
C VAL A 75 -4.06 7.31 -7.71
N LEU A 76 -4.16 8.63 -7.85
CA LEU A 76 -4.03 9.57 -6.73
C LEU A 76 -5.11 9.33 -5.66
N SER A 77 -6.35 9.04 -6.07
CA SER A 77 -7.43 8.69 -5.13
C SER A 77 -7.12 7.41 -4.33
N ILE A 78 -6.53 6.40 -4.98
CA ILE A 78 -6.12 5.14 -4.34
C ILE A 78 -4.95 5.38 -3.37
N ILE A 79 -4.01 6.26 -3.72
CA ILE A 79 -2.93 6.68 -2.82
C ILE A 79 -3.49 7.36 -1.57
N ILE A 80 -4.48 8.25 -1.72
CA ILE A 80 -5.14 8.90 -0.59
C ILE A 80 -5.86 7.86 0.29
N GLU A 81 -6.56 6.90 -0.32
CA GLU A 81 -7.20 5.78 0.39
C GLU A 81 -6.18 4.98 1.19
N SER A 82 -5.04 4.62 0.58
CA SER A 82 -3.94 3.91 1.22
C SER A 82 -3.37 4.68 2.42
N LEU A 83 -3.13 5.98 2.27
CA LEU A 83 -2.65 6.83 3.36
C LEU A 83 -3.66 6.93 4.50
N SER A 84 -4.96 6.98 4.18
CA SER A 84 -6.02 6.93 5.19
C SER A 84 -6.02 5.59 5.92
N PHE A 85 -5.95 4.48 5.19
CA PHE A 85 -5.87 3.15 5.76
C PHE A 85 -4.65 3.01 6.69
N ALA A 86 -3.45 3.38 6.23
CA ALA A 86 -2.23 3.29 7.03
C ALA A 86 -2.27 4.13 8.32
N ARG A 87 -3.04 5.22 8.35
CA ARG A 87 -3.22 6.06 9.55
C ARG A 87 -4.21 5.49 10.56
N HIS A 88 -5.17 4.68 10.10
CA HIS A 88 -6.27 4.18 10.93
C HIS A 88 -6.27 2.66 11.13
N ALA A 89 -5.41 1.93 10.41
CA ALA A 89 -5.28 0.49 10.54
C ALA A 89 -4.73 0.13 11.92
N SER A 90 -5.54 -0.54 12.74
CA SER A 90 -5.06 -1.21 13.94
C SER A 90 -4.44 -2.56 13.52
N ILE A 91 -3.13 -2.72 13.70
CA ILE A 91 -2.47 -4.02 13.47
C ILE A 91 -3.06 -5.05 14.45
N PRO A 92 -3.62 -6.19 13.98
CA PRO A 92 -4.05 -7.28 14.85
C PRO A 92 -2.87 -7.75 15.71
N ARG A 93 -3.09 -7.81 17.02
CA ARG A 93 -2.08 -8.33 17.95
C ARG A 93 -2.27 -9.83 18.09
N HIS A 94 -1.40 -10.62 17.44
CA HIS A 94 -1.16 -12.01 17.81
C HIS A 94 -0.18 -12.07 19.00
#